data_AF-A0A955E7C1-F1
#
_entry.id   AF-A0A955E7C1-F1
#
_cell.length_a   1.000
_cell.length_b   1.000
_cell.length_c   1.000
_cell.angle_alpha   90.00
_cell.angle_beta   90.00
_cell.angle_gamma   90.00
#
_symmetry.space_group_name_H-M   'P 1'
#
loop_
_entity.id
_entity.type
_entity.pdbx_description
1 polymer ?
#
loop_
_entity_poly.entity_id
_entity_poly.type
_entity_poly.pdbx_seq_one_letter_code
_entity_poly.pdbx_strand_id
1 'polypeptide(L)'
;MGLLGAMMDRVRTPAASCCLGAVLVLDFATLPDASTVGEFKNSLFESGRRRCCGIWPGDYFVTRTDDGFELSQEWSGSYDMIHTRYSRYESGFWSPTREHDNVGMKIYAASTPYSAEESEAIRILLADRVAAEWDREIGARIRDSEWSRSRMLPLGYLHNAAAMLVLSGFVCSFLWVGDLWRSETRRDRRRRGLCASCGYPMDGLPEPVCPECGERVGERFA
;
A
#
# COMPACT_ATOMS: atom_id res chain seq x y z
N MET A 1 7.87 -43.82 -3.71
CA MET A 1 7.22 -42.49 -3.62
C MET A 1 8.31 -41.44 -3.52
N GLY A 2 8.42 -40.53 -4.50
CA GLY A 2 9.49 -39.54 -4.56
C GLY A 2 9.28 -38.36 -3.61
N LEU A 3 10.36 -37.60 -3.35
CA LEU A 3 10.40 -36.41 -2.48
C LEU A 3 9.24 -35.43 -2.77
N LEU A 4 8.87 -35.27 -4.05
CA LEU A 4 7.76 -34.45 -4.52
C LEU A 4 6.38 -34.92 -4.03
N GLY A 5 6.17 -36.24 -3.93
CA GLY A 5 4.92 -36.81 -3.41
C GLY A 5 4.75 -36.57 -1.90
N ALA A 6 5.83 -36.73 -1.13
CA ALA A 6 5.83 -36.45 0.31
C ALA A 6 5.65 -34.95 0.61
N MET A 7 6.17 -34.08 -0.27
CA MET A 7 6.00 -32.63 -0.16
C MET A 7 4.56 -32.20 -0.46
N MET A 8 3.93 -32.78 -1.48
CA MET A 8 2.51 -32.53 -1.81
C MET A 8 1.54 -33.03 -0.73
N ASP A 9 1.81 -34.17 -0.10
CA ASP A 9 0.97 -34.66 1.01
C ASP A 9 1.07 -33.79 2.26
N ARG A 10 2.22 -33.14 2.50
CA ARG A 10 2.34 -32.13 3.58
C ARG A 10 1.61 -30.83 3.26
N VAL A 11 1.66 -30.36 2.02
CA VAL A 11 0.93 -29.14 1.58
C VAL A 11 -0.59 -29.35 1.61
N ARG A 12 -1.09 -30.59 1.46
CA ARG A 12 -2.52 -30.92 1.61
C ARG A 12 -3.04 -30.78 3.03
N THR A 13 -2.17 -30.68 4.04
CA THR A 13 -2.65 -30.39 5.39
C THR A 13 -3.09 -28.92 5.48
N PRO A 14 -4.33 -28.64 5.91
CA PRO A 14 -4.86 -27.28 6.01
C PRO A 14 -3.98 -26.36 6.86
N ALA A 15 -3.30 -26.95 7.85
CA ALA A 15 -2.35 -26.26 8.71
C ALA A 15 -1.14 -25.70 7.93
N ALA A 16 -0.64 -26.40 6.91
CA ALA A 16 0.49 -25.92 6.10
C ALA A 16 0.11 -24.70 5.26
N SER A 17 -1.10 -24.68 4.67
CA SER A 17 -1.63 -23.53 3.92
C SER A 17 -1.87 -22.32 4.81
N CYS A 18 -2.40 -22.52 6.03
CA CYS A 18 -2.54 -21.44 7.02
C CYS A 18 -1.19 -20.90 7.50
N CYS A 19 -0.19 -21.76 7.72
CA CYS A 19 1.15 -21.34 8.11
C CYS A 19 1.88 -20.59 6.99
N LEU A 20 1.76 -21.00 5.72
CA LEU A 20 2.31 -20.26 4.57
C LEU A 20 1.67 -18.88 4.41
N GLY A 21 0.36 -18.78 4.59
CA GLY A 21 -0.33 -17.48 4.63
C GLY A 21 0.14 -16.59 5.78
N ALA A 22 0.33 -17.15 6.98
CA ALA A 22 0.80 -16.41 8.15
C ALA A 22 2.27 -15.95 8.00
N VAL A 23 3.14 -16.76 7.40
CA VAL A 23 4.56 -16.40 7.16
C VAL A 23 4.68 -15.28 6.12
N LEU A 24 3.84 -15.28 5.07
CA LEU A 24 3.79 -14.18 4.09
C LEU A 24 3.24 -12.86 4.68
N VAL A 25 2.37 -12.94 5.70
CA VAL A 25 1.92 -11.76 6.45
C VAL A 25 2.99 -11.28 7.45
N LEU A 26 3.84 -12.18 7.96
CA LEU A 26 4.88 -11.85 8.93
C LEU A 26 6.19 -11.33 8.31
N ASP A 27 6.48 -11.64 7.04
CA ASP A 27 7.66 -11.12 6.32
C ASP A 27 7.54 -9.61 5.98
N PHE A 28 6.42 -8.98 6.33
CA PHE A 28 6.30 -7.51 6.37
C PHE A 28 7.02 -6.87 7.57
N ALA A 29 7.34 -7.65 8.61
CA ALA A 29 8.03 -7.15 9.81
C ALA A 29 9.58 -7.23 9.72
N THR A 30 10.11 -7.85 8.67
CA THR A 30 11.55 -8.12 8.43
C THR A 30 12.17 -7.21 7.39
N LEU A 31 11.44 -6.22 6.86
CA LEU A 31 12.05 -5.10 6.15
C LEU A 31 13.03 -4.38 7.09
N PRO A 32 14.24 -4.03 6.61
CA PRO A 32 15.32 -3.59 7.46
C PRO A 32 14.96 -2.28 8.17
N ASP A 33 15.24 -2.29 9.48
CA ASP A 33 15.15 -1.21 10.46
C ASP A 33 13.83 -1.09 11.26
N ALA A 34 13.77 -1.84 12.37
CA ALA A 34 12.67 -1.83 13.34
C ALA A 34 12.51 -0.49 14.08
N SER A 35 13.41 0.49 13.88
CA SER A 35 13.20 1.87 14.34
C SER A 35 12.11 2.60 13.54
N THR A 36 11.81 2.17 12.30
CA THR A 36 10.76 2.75 11.46
C THR A 36 9.38 2.15 11.73
N VAL A 37 9.31 0.93 12.28
CA VAL A 37 8.04 0.20 12.48
C VAL A 37 7.24 0.74 13.68
N GLY A 38 7.91 1.33 14.67
CA GLY A 38 7.27 2.05 15.77
C GLY A 38 6.47 3.27 15.31
N GLU A 39 6.95 3.99 14.29
CA GLU A 39 6.20 5.05 13.62
C GLU A 39 5.18 4.50 12.62
N PHE A 40 5.45 3.34 12.01
CA PHE A 40 4.58 2.72 11.01
C PHE A 40 3.27 2.19 11.59
N LYS A 41 3.29 1.60 12.80
CA LYS A 41 2.09 1.04 13.46
C LYS A 41 1.07 2.10 13.90
N ASN A 42 1.52 3.31 14.22
CA ASN A 42 0.62 4.44 14.48
C ASN A 42 0.09 5.08 13.19
N SER A 43 0.57 4.67 12.00
CA SER A 43 0.20 5.26 10.70
C SER A 43 -0.80 4.43 9.87
N LEU A 44 -0.96 3.14 10.15
CA LEU A 44 -1.76 2.22 9.30
C LEU A 44 -3.28 2.31 9.50
N PHE A 45 -3.75 2.96 10.57
CA PHE A 45 -5.20 3.09 10.85
C PHE A 45 -5.78 4.49 10.65
N GLU A 46 -4.99 5.45 10.16
CA GLU A 46 -5.50 6.74 9.69
C GLU A 46 -5.47 6.77 8.16
N SER A 47 -6.51 6.20 7.57
CA SER A 47 -6.85 6.34 6.16
C SER A 47 -6.79 7.82 5.73
N GLY A 48 -5.71 8.20 5.02
CA GLY A 48 -5.63 9.49 4.34
C GLY A 48 -4.67 10.54 4.92
N ARG A 49 -3.59 10.18 5.62
CA ARG A 49 -2.57 11.20 5.97
C ARG A 49 -1.63 11.51 4.80
N ARG A 50 -1.89 12.68 4.20
CA ARG A 50 -0.89 13.57 3.62
C ARG A 50 0.35 13.60 4.53
N ARG A 51 1.44 12.92 4.16
CA ARG A 51 2.74 13.22 4.75
C ARG A 51 3.20 14.57 4.21
N CYS A 52 2.81 15.66 4.88
CA CYS A 52 3.51 16.93 4.75
C CYS A 52 4.89 16.76 5.40
N CYS A 53 5.79 16.00 4.78
CA CYS A 53 7.18 15.95 5.19
C CYS A 53 7.83 17.25 4.70
N GLY A 54 7.95 18.22 5.60
CA GLY A 54 8.67 19.48 5.36
C GLY A 54 7.85 20.70 5.75
N ILE A 55 8.07 21.20 6.97
CA ILE A 55 7.97 22.64 7.21
C ILE A 55 9.09 23.26 6.37
N TRP A 56 8.76 24.11 5.40
CA TRP A 56 9.75 24.84 4.62
C TRP A 56 10.51 25.79 5.54
N PRO A 57 11.85 25.79 5.55
CA PRO A 57 12.62 26.78 6.27
C PRO A 57 12.80 28.03 5.39
N GLY A 58 11.73 28.73 5.01
CA GLY A 58 11.92 30.01 4.31
C GLY A 58 10.67 30.57 3.68
N ASP A 59 9.85 31.25 4.48
CA ASP A 59 9.11 32.38 3.94
C ASP A 59 10.16 33.43 3.54
N TYR A 60 10.12 33.87 2.29
CA TYR A 60 10.99 34.95 1.82
C TYR A 60 10.19 36.24 1.77
N PHE A 61 10.79 37.30 2.27
CA PHE A 61 10.28 38.65 2.14
C PHE A 61 10.86 39.28 0.89
N VAL A 62 10.02 39.93 0.10
CA VAL A 62 10.44 40.65 -1.10
C VAL A 62 10.34 42.14 -0.87
N THR A 63 11.44 42.81 -1.20
CA THR A 63 11.53 44.25 -1.22
C THR A 63 11.62 44.73 -2.65
N ARG A 64 10.79 45.71 -3.01
CA ARG A 64 10.99 46.49 -4.23
C ARG A 64 12.05 47.54 -3.94
N THR A 65 13.11 47.53 -4.72
CA THR A 65 14.23 48.49 -4.68
C THR A 65 14.27 49.28 -5.99
N ASP A 66 15.03 50.36 -6.04
CA ASP A 66 15.19 51.15 -7.28
C ASP A 66 15.85 50.32 -8.41
N ASP A 67 16.64 49.30 -8.05
CA ASP A 67 17.38 48.44 -8.98
C ASP A 67 16.69 47.09 -9.28
N GLY A 68 15.49 46.84 -8.72
CA GLY A 68 14.74 45.60 -8.92
C GLY A 68 14.19 45.00 -7.62
N PHE A 69 14.35 43.69 -7.43
CA PHE A 69 13.81 42.95 -6.28
C PHE A 69 14.93 42.35 -5.43
N GLU A 70 14.77 42.40 -4.12
CA GLU A 70 15.67 41.78 -3.15
C GLU A 70 14.89 40.79 -2.26
N LEU A 71 15.45 39.60 -2.03
CA LEU A 71 14.92 38.58 -1.13
C LEU A 71 15.62 38.63 0.22
N SER A 72 14.84 38.69 1.31
CA SER A 72 15.33 38.59 2.68
C SER A 72 14.60 37.49 3.46
N GLN A 73 15.28 36.87 4.43
CA GLN A 73 14.65 35.98 5.42
C GLN A 73 14.29 36.71 6.72
N GLU A 74 14.79 37.94 6.91
CA GLU A 74 14.50 38.77 8.08
C GLU A 74 13.34 39.72 7.78
N TRP A 75 12.38 39.76 8.69
CA TRP A 75 11.23 40.66 8.59
C TRP A 75 11.60 42.08 9.05
N SER A 76 11.39 43.10 8.19
CA SER A 76 11.64 44.51 8.54
C SER A 76 10.39 45.40 8.55
N GLY A 77 9.19 44.80 8.45
CA GLY A 77 7.91 45.50 8.68
C GLY A 77 7.23 46.10 7.45
N SER A 78 7.87 46.13 6.27
CA SER A 78 7.31 46.73 5.04
C SER A 78 7.35 45.82 3.80
N TYR A 79 7.42 44.50 3.99
CA TYR A 79 7.62 43.54 2.90
C TYR A 79 6.36 42.82 2.44
N ASP A 80 6.36 42.49 1.16
CA ASP A 80 5.47 41.49 0.60
C ASP A 80 6.04 40.10 0.92
N MET A 81 5.17 39.15 1.25
CA MET A 81 5.57 37.83 1.71
C MET A 81 5.39 36.80 0.60
N ILE A 82 6.44 36.05 0.28
CA ILE A 82 6.36 34.91 -0.62
C ILE A 82 6.35 33.64 0.19
N HIS A 83 5.21 32.97 0.14
CA HIS A 83 5.06 31.65 0.69
C HIS A 83 5.35 30.62 -0.39
N THR A 84 6.46 29.91 -0.23
CA THR A 84 6.75 28.71 -1.01
C THR A 84 6.29 27.49 -0.25
N ARG A 85 5.61 26.59 -0.95
CA ARG A 85 5.12 25.33 -0.39
C ARG A 85 5.53 24.21 -1.31
N TYR A 86 6.47 23.37 -0.88
CA TYR A 86 6.60 22.04 -1.45
C TYR A 86 5.85 21.04 -0.58
N SER A 87 5.13 20.16 -1.24
CA SER A 87 4.47 19.04 -0.61
C SER A 87 4.63 17.81 -1.48
N ARG A 88 5.13 16.75 -0.87
CA ARG A 88 5.22 15.42 -1.47
C ARG A 88 4.13 14.55 -0.87
N TYR A 89 3.29 13.96 -1.71
CA TYR A 89 2.28 13.01 -1.28
C TYR A 89 2.47 11.69 -1.98
N GLU A 90 2.50 10.63 -1.20
CA GLU A 90 2.47 9.27 -1.71
C GLU A 90 1.04 8.73 -1.62
N SER A 91 0.61 7.98 -2.64
CA SER A 91 -0.67 7.27 -2.63
C SER A 91 -0.46 5.81 -2.98
N GLY A 92 -1.20 4.91 -2.33
CA GLY A 92 -1.11 3.47 -2.51
C GLY A 92 -2.03 2.73 -1.54
N PHE A 93 -2.25 1.44 -1.76
CA PHE A 93 -3.06 0.61 -0.86
C PHE A 93 -2.18 -0.08 0.20
N TRP A 94 -1.25 -0.95 -0.23
CA TRP A 94 -0.24 -1.56 0.65
C TRP A 94 1.16 -0.97 0.43
N SER A 95 1.48 -0.61 -0.82
CA SER A 95 2.73 0.06 -1.20
C SER A 95 2.44 1.34 -2.01
N PRO A 96 3.25 2.40 -1.86
CA PRO A 96 3.15 3.62 -2.68
C PRO A 96 3.24 3.31 -4.17
N THR A 97 2.21 3.68 -4.94
CA THR A 97 2.15 3.50 -6.40
C THR A 97 2.37 4.79 -7.17
N ARG A 98 2.17 5.92 -6.50
CA ARG A 98 2.34 7.25 -7.09
C ARG A 98 2.92 8.19 -6.05
N GLU A 99 3.90 8.94 -6.50
CA GLU A 99 4.50 10.06 -5.79
C GLU A 99 4.05 11.34 -6.49
N HIS A 100 3.52 12.28 -5.73
CA HIS A 100 3.05 13.55 -6.23
C HIS A 100 3.80 14.68 -5.53
N ASP A 101 4.66 15.35 -6.29
CA ASP A 101 5.42 16.51 -5.83
C ASP A 101 4.71 17.77 -6.31
N ASN A 102 4.21 18.57 -5.38
CA ASN A 102 3.61 19.87 -5.66
C ASN A 102 4.52 20.96 -5.09
N VAL A 103 5.06 21.81 -5.97
CA VAL A 103 5.73 23.07 -5.64
C VAL A 103 4.69 24.15 -5.89
N GLY A 104 4.36 24.95 -4.88
CA GLY A 104 3.48 26.10 -5.01
C GLY A 104 4.20 27.35 -4.55
N MET A 105 4.00 28.44 -5.27
CA MET A 105 4.42 29.77 -4.85
C MET A 105 3.18 30.65 -4.71
N LYS A 106 3.03 31.30 -3.56
CA LYS A 106 2.01 32.32 -3.34
C LYS A 106 2.70 33.61 -2.94
N ILE A 107 2.50 34.65 -3.74
CA ILE A 107 2.99 35.99 -3.43
C ILE A 107 1.86 36.76 -2.77
N TYR A 108 2.06 37.18 -1.52
CA TYR A 108 1.14 38.00 -0.76
C TYR A 108 1.65 39.43 -0.76
N ALA A 109 1.08 40.26 -1.64
CA ALA A 109 1.40 41.68 -1.67
C ALA A 109 0.57 42.43 -0.60
N ALA A 110 1.25 43.13 0.30
CA ALA A 110 0.67 43.92 1.38
C ALA A 110 0.05 45.24 0.88
N SER A 111 0.52 45.77 -0.25
CA SER A 111 0.12 47.10 -0.75
C SER A 111 -0.48 47.07 -2.16
N THR A 112 0.27 46.57 -3.15
CA THR A 112 -0.11 46.63 -4.57
C THR A 112 0.15 45.29 -5.26
N PRO A 113 -0.79 44.76 -6.06
CA PRO A 113 -0.57 43.53 -6.81
C PRO A 113 0.60 43.68 -7.79
N TYR A 114 1.43 42.66 -7.88
CA TYR A 114 2.52 42.60 -8.84
C TYR A 114 2.02 42.49 -10.28
N SER A 115 2.73 43.13 -11.20
CA SER A 115 2.54 42.88 -12.62
C SER A 115 2.98 41.46 -13.00
N ALA A 116 2.60 40.97 -14.18
CA ALA A 116 3.06 39.67 -14.67
C ALA A 116 4.59 39.61 -14.83
N GLU A 117 5.20 40.71 -15.28
CA GLU A 117 6.66 40.83 -15.44
C GLU A 117 7.37 40.87 -14.09
N GLU A 118 6.82 41.60 -13.10
CA GLU A 118 7.36 41.63 -11.75
C GLU A 118 7.27 40.25 -11.07
N SER A 119 6.13 39.57 -11.23
CA SER A 119 5.92 38.22 -10.71
C SER A 119 6.91 37.21 -11.31
N GLU A 120 7.23 37.37 -12.60
CA GLU A 120 8.22 36.55 -13.30
C GLU A 120 9.65 36.82 -12.81
N ALA A 121 10.05 38.09 -12.66
CA ALA A 121 11.35 38.46 -12.13
C ALA A 121 11.57 37.92 -10.71
N ILE A 122 10.55 38.06 -9.85
CA ILE A 122 10.53 37.51 -8.50
C ILE A 122 10.68 35.99 -8.51
N ARG A 123 9.97 35.30 -9.42
CA ARG A 123 10.03 33.84 -9.57
C ARG A 123 11.43 33.36 -9.95
N ILE A 124 12.10 34.04 -10.89
CA ILE A 124 13.47 33.73 -11.31
C ILE A 124 14.44 33.93 -10.14
N LEU A 125 14.33 35.05 -9.44
CA LEU A 125 15.18 35.37 -8.29
C LEU A 125 15.03 34.32 -7.17
N LEU A 126 13.78 33.93 -6.88
CA LEU A 126 13.48 32.89 -5.90
C LEU A 126 14.00 31.52 -6.34
N ALA A 127 13.83 31.17 -7.62
CA ALA A 127 14.35 29.92 -8.16
C ALA A 127 15.87 29.81 -8.01
N ASP A 128 16.60 30.90 -8.28
CA ASP A 128 18.06 30.95 -8.12
C ASP A 128 18.48 30.82 -6.68
N ARG A 129 17.77 31.50 -5.77
CA ARG A 129 18.02 31.40 -4.33
C ARG A 129 17.82 29.97 -3.83
N VAL A 130 16.68 29.36 -4.17
CA VAL A 130 16.37 27.96 -3.80
C VAL A 130 17.39 26.99 -4.39
N ALA A 131 17.82 27.19 -5.64
CA ALA A 131 18.83 26.36 -6.28
C ALA A 131 20.21 26.47 -5.61
N ALA A 132 20.58 27.67 -5.17
CA ALA A 132 21.87 27.94 -4.54
C ALA A 132 21.94 27.43 -3.10
N GLU A 133 20.87 27.62 -2.34
CA GLU A 133 20.89 27.33 -0.91
C GLU A 133 20.45 25.89 -0.59
N TRP A 134 19.48 25.35 -1.34
CA TRP A 134 18.79 24.12 -0.92
C TRP A 134 18.91 23.01 -1.94
N ASP A 135 18.24 23.15 -3.08
CA ASP A 135 18.09 22.07 -4.06
C ASP A 135 17.96 22.64 -5.49
N ARG A 136 18.93 22.26 -6.33
CA ARG A 136 18.99 22.71 -7.73
C ARG A 136 17.82 22.21 -8.57
N GLU A 137 17.31 20.99 -8.33
CA GLU A 137 16.16 20.46 -9.07
C GLU A 137 14.89 21.23 -8.71
N ILE A 138 14.70 21.57 -7.43
CA ILE A 138 13.54 22.36 -7.00
C ILE A 138 13.62 23.78 -7.57
N GLY A 139 14.78 24.43 -7.51
CA GLY A 139 14.97 25.75 -8.10
C GLY A 139 14.69 25.76 -9.61
N ALA A 140 15.20 24.79 -10.37
CA ALA A 140 14.88 24.63 -11.78
C ALA A 140 13.37 24.48 -12.03
N ARG A 141 12.67 23.70 -11.20
CA ARG A 141 11.21 23.55 -11.31
C ARG A 141 10.43 24.84 -11.04
N ILE A 142 10.85 25.63 -10.04
CA ILE A 142 10.26 26.95 -9.79
C ILE A 142 10.47 27.86 -11.01
N ARG A 143 11.67 27.82 -11.62
CA ARG A 143 12.03 28.57 -12.83
C ARG A 143 11.27 28.12 -14.09
N ASP A 144 10.89 26.87 -14.18
CA ASP A 144 10.15 26.33 -15.33
C ASP A 144 8.62 26.37 -15.17
N SER A 145 8.11 26.89 -14.03
CA SER A 145 6.68 26.88 -13.69
C SER A 145 6.10 25.47 -13.59
N GLU A 146 6.93 24.48 -13.26
CA GLU A 146 6.51 23.10 -13.06
C GLU A 146 5.99 22.87 -11.63
N TRP A 147 4.78 23.36 -11.38
CA TRP A 147 4.15 23.34 -10.06
C TRP A 147 3.73 21.95 -9.58
N SER A 148 3.52 20.98 -10.48
CA SER A 148 3.12 19.63 -10.08
C SER A 148 3.78 18.56 -10.94
N ARG A 149 4.39 17.56 -10.30
CA ARG A 149 4.91 16.37 -10.94
C ARG A 149 4.36 15.13 -10.28
N SER A 150 3.74 14.27 -11.08
CA SER A 150 3.34 12.93 -10.67
C SER A 150 4.31 11.92 -11.24
N ARG A 151 4.95 11.13 -10.38
CA ARG A 151 5.79 9.99 -10.77
C ARG A 151 5.05 8.70 -10.43
N MET A 152 5.00 7.78 -11.39
CA MET A 152 4.52 6.43 -11.13
C MET A 152 5.65 5.62 -10.50
N LEU A 153 5.32 4.83 -9.47
CA LEU A 153 6.25 3.95 -8.77
C LEU A 153 5.93 2.49 -9.20
N PRO A 154 6.53 1.98 -10.29
CA PRO A 154 6.17 0.68 -10.87
C PRO A 154 6.38 -0.47 -9.88
N LEU A 155 7.38 -0.36 -9.01
CA LEU A 155 7.65 -1.36 -7.99
C LEU A 155 6.50 -1.48 -6.98
N GLY A 156 5.85 -0.37 -6.62
CA GLY A 156 4.69 -0.38 -5.74
C GLY A 156 3.46 -1.02 -6.39
N TYR A 157 3.28 -0.82 -7.71
CA TYR A 157 2.25 -1.54 -8.47
C TYR A 157 2.51 -3.05 -8.48
N LEU A 158 3.74 -3.46 -8.76
CA LEU A 158 4.13 -4.86 -8.76
C LEU A 158 3.89 -5.51 -7.39
N HIS A 159 4.28 -4.82 -6.32
CA HIS A 159 4.07 -5.28 -4.95
C HIS A 159 2.57 -5.44 -4.64
N ASN A 160 1.75 -4.43 -4.92
CA ASN A 160 0.30 -4.51 -4.69
C ASN A 160 -0.34 -5.64 -5.51
N ALA A 161 0.09 -5.86 -6.75
CA ALA A 161 -0.39 -6.96 -7.58
C ALA A 161 0.00 -8.33 -6.99
N ALA A 162 1.25 -8.49 -6.55
CA ALA A 162 1.72 -9.72 -5.91
C ALA A 162 0.93 -10.00 -4.62
N ALA A 163 0.72 -8.98 -3.77
CA ALA A 163 -0.07 -9.10 -2.55
C ALA A 163 -1.53 -9.48 -2.85
N MET A 164 -2.17 -8.90 -3.87
CA MET A 164 -3.52 -9.27 -4.29
C MET A 164 -3.60 -10.71 -4.78
N LEU A 165 -2.58 -11.17 -5.52
CA LEU A 165 -2.51 -12.54 -6.02
C LEU A 165 -2.37 -13.54 -4.87
N VAL A 166 -1.51 -13.25 -3.89
CA VAL A 166 -1.35 -14.06 -2.67
C VAL A 166 -2.66 -14.10 -1.87
N LEU A 167 -3.28 -12.95 -1.64
CA LEU A 167 -4.55 -12.86 -0.91
C LEU A 167 -5.66 -13.65 -1.62
N SER A 168 -5.72 -13.54 -2.95
CA SER A 168 -6.70 -14.28 -3.76
C SER A 168 -6.45 -15.78 -3.69
N GLY A 169 -5.20 -16.23 -3.79
CA GLY A 169 -4.83 -17.65 -3.60
C GLY A 169 -5.23 -18.16 -2.21
N PHE A 170 -5.02 -17.36 -1.17
CA PHE A 170 -5.44 -17.67 0.19
C PHE A 170 -6.96 -17.78 0.32
N VAL A 171 -7.73 -16.83 -0.23
CA VAL A 171 -9.20 -16.86 -0.21
C VAL A 171 -9.73 -18.07 -1.00
N CYS A 172 -9.21 -18.32 -2.20
CA CYS A 172 -9.59 -19.48 -3.01
C CYS A 172 -9.27 -20.81 -2.30
N SER A 173 -8.23 -20.85 -1.47
CA SER A 173 -7.90 -22.06 -0.71
C SER A 173 -9.02 -22.49 0.23
N PHE A 174 -9.77 -21.55 0.83
CA PHE A 174 -10.90 -21.91 1.70
C PHE A 174 -12.04 -22.59 0.94
N LEU A 175 -12.25 -22.25 -0.32
CA LEU A 175 -13.27 -22.88 -1.17
C LEU A 175 -12.93 -24.36 -1.41
N TRP A 176 -11.65 -24.69 -1.59
CA TRP A 176 -11.21 -26.06 -1.82
C TRP A 176 -10.99 -26.86 -0.53
N VAL A 177 -10.57 -26.21 0.55
CA VAL A 177 -10.35 -26.86 1.85
C VAL A 177 -11.65 -27.46 2.37
N GLY A 178 -12.80 -26.79 2.18
CA GLY A 178 -14.10 -27.32 2.57
C GLY A 178 -14.44 -28.65 1.89
N ASP A 179 -14.17 -28.78 0.59
CA ASP A 179 -14.44 -30.01 -0.15
C ASP A 179 -13.44 -31.12 0.19
N LEU A 180 -12.17 -30.77 0.42
CA LEU A 180 -11.18 -31.72 0.94
C LEU A 180 -11.60 -32.27 2.31
N TRP A 181 -12.02 -31.40 3.23
CA TRP A 181 -12.49 -31.81 4.56
C TRP A 181 -13.73 -32.68 4.49
N ARG A 182 -14.70 -32.31 3.65
CA ARG A 182 -15.90 -33.13 3.41
C ARG A 182 -15.51 -34.49 2.83
N SER A 183 -14.58 -34.54 1.88
CA SER A 183 -14.15 -35.80 1.27
C SER A 183 -13.45 -36.73 2.28
N GLU A 184 -12.58 -36.17 3.13
CA GLU A 184 -11.85 -36.95 4.14
C GLU A 184 -12.79 -37.40 5.26
N THR A 185 -13.70 -36.53 5.71
CA THR A 185 -14.74 -36.89 6.69
C THR A 185 -15.66 -37.99 6.15
N ARG A 186 -16.06 -37.90 4.87
CA ARG A 186 -16.83 -38.96 4.19
C ARG A 186 -16.05 -40.26 4.12
N ARG A 187 -14.76 -40.20 3.84
CA ARG A 187 -13.87 -41.36 3.76
C ARG A 187 -13.67 -42.01 5.14
N ASP A 188 -13.41 -41.22 6.17
CA ASP A 188 -13.25 -41.68 7.55
C ASP A 188 -14.54 -42.32 8.08
N ARG A 189 -15.70 -41.70 7.83
CA ARG A 189 -17.01 -42.31 8.14
C ARG A 189 -17.18 -43.69 7.52
N ARG A 190 -16.88 -43.83 6.22
CA ARG A 190 -16.92 -45.13 5.53
C ARG A 190 -15.99 -46.16 6.16
N ARG A 191 -14.77 -45.76 6.56
CA ARG A 191 -13.82 -46.66 7.23
C ARG A 191 -14.32 -47.15 8.59
N ARG A 192 -15.14 -46.37 9.27
CA ARG A 192 -15.75 -46.69 10.58
C ARG A 192 -17.10 -47.40 10.46
N GLY A 193 -17.51 -47.84 9.26
CA GLY A 193 -18.83 -48.45 9.06
C GLY A 193 -19.99 -47.45 9.18
N LEU A 194 -19.75 -46.15 9.05
CA LEU A 194 -20.77 -45.11 9.12
C LEU A 194 -21.17 -44.62 7.71
N CYS A 195 -22.42 -44.19 7.57
CA CYS A 195 -22.90 -43.51 6.36
C CYS A 195 -22.07 -42.25 6.09
N ALA A 196 -21.55 -42.10 4.86
CA ALA A 196 -20.72 -40.97 4.47
C ALA A 196 -21.46 -39.62 4.58
N SER A 197 -22.77 -39.63 4.32
CA SER A 197 -23.61 -38.44 4.25
C SER A 197 -24.05 -37.96 5.64
N CYS A 198 -24.83 -38.76 6.37
CA CYS A 198 -25.38 -38.38 7.67
C CYS A 198 -24.58 -38.90 8.89
N GLY A 199 -23.73 -39.91 8.73
CA GLY A 199 -22.97 -40.51 9.84
C GLY A 199 -23.67 -41.64 10.61
N TYR A 200 -24.84 -42.12 10.16
CA TYR A 200 -25.55 -43.25 10.77
C TYR A 200 -24.74 -44.56 10.68
N PRO A 201 -24.65 -45.39 11.75
CA PRO A 201 -23.99 -46.70 11.70
C PRO A 201 -24.65 -47.66 10.71
N MET A 202 -23.88 -48.22 9.78
CA MET A 202 -24.41 -49.09 8.72
C MET A 202 -24.26 -50.59 9.05
N ASP A 203 -23.51 -50.93 10.09
CA ASP A 203 -23.25 -52.32 10.48
C ASP A 203 -24.54 -53.01 10.95
N GLY A 204 -24.82 -54.20 10.40
CA GLY A 204 -25.97 -55.03 10.78
C GLY A 204 -27.30 -54.66 10.11
N LEU A 205 -27.32 -53.69 9.18
CA LEU A 205 -28.51 -53.40 8.40
C LEU A 205 -28.76 -54.49 7.33
N PRO A 206 -30.02 -54.90 7.10
CA PRO A 206 -30.36 -55.92 6.11
C PRO A 206 -30.20 -55.44 4.66
N GLU A 207 -30.28 -54.13 4.41
CA GLU A 207 -30.14 -53.51 3.09
C GLU A 207 -29.02 -52.47 3.10
N PRO A 208 -28.28 -52.29 1.99
CA PRO A 208 -27.19 -51.30 1.88
C PRO A 208 -27.72 -49.87 1.64
N VAL A 209 -28.82 -49.49 2.28
CA VAL A 209 -29.48 -48.17 2.16
C VAL A 209 -29.52 -47.53 3.55
N CYS A 210 -29.02 -46.31 3.68
CA CYS A 210 -29.07 -45.59 4.95
C CYS A 210 -30.52 -45.21 5.30
N PRO A 211 -31.06 -45.59 6.48
CA PRO A 211 -32.46 -45.32 6.82
C PRO A 211 -32.75 -43.83 7.07
N GLU A 212 -31.74 -43.05 7.49
CA GLU A 212 -31.91 -41.62 7.81
C GLU A 212 -31.88 -40.72 6.57
N CYS A 213 -31.00 -41.01 5.60
CA CYS A 213 -30.77 -40.12 4.45
C CYS A 213 -31.03 -40.78 3.09
N GLY A 214 -31.34 -42.07 3.04
CA GLY A 214 -31.61 -42.82 1.82
C GLY A 214 -30.39 -43.12 0.94
N GLU A 215 -29.17 -42.75 1.35
CA GLU A 215 -27.98 -42.96 0.52
C GLU A 215 -27.56 -44.44 0.48
N ARG A 216 -27.30 -44.97 -0.73
CA ARG A 216 -26.85 -46.34 -0.97
C ARG A 216 -25.35 -46.50 -0.76
N VAL A 217 -24.94 -47.52 -0.01
CA VAL A 217 -23.53 -47.85 0.26
C VAL A 217 -23.09 -48.99 -0.64
N GLY A 218 -22.35 -48.72 -1.72
CA GLY A 218 -21.73 -49.78 -2.54
C GLY A 218 -21.47 -49.47 -4.02
N GLU A 219 -22.14 -48.49 -4.62
CA GLU A 219 -22.16 -48.36 -6.10
C GLU A 219 -20.96 -47.59 -6.74
N ARG A 220 -19.85 -47.31 -6.03
CA ARG A 220 -18.74 -46.48 -6.59
C ARG A 220 -17.33 -47.07 -6.57
N PHE A 221 -17.16 -48.37 -6.40
CA PHE A 221 -15.84 -49.03 -6.46
C PHE A 221 -15.82 -50.30 -7.32
N ALA A 222 -16.61 -50.33 -8.40
CA ALA A 222 -16.36 -51.22 -9.53
C ALA A 222 -15.54 -50.47 -10.59
#